data_AF-A0A1V3FRK8-F1
#
_entry.id   AF-A0A1V3FRK8-F1
#
_cell.length_a   1.000
_cell.length_b   1.000
_cell.length_c   1.000
_cell.angle_alpha   90.00
_cell.angle_beta   90.00
_cell.angle_gamma   90.00
#
_symmetry.space_group_name_H-M   'P 1'
#
loop_
_entity.id
_entity.type
_entity.pdbx_description
1 polymer ?
#
loop_
_entity_poly.entity_id
_entity_poly.type
_entity_poly.pdbx_seq_one_letter_code
_entity_poly.pdbx_strand_id
1 'polypeptide(L)'
;MIQGENLLLVASLVMTYLFFYYGVFVLKAERRMMDVIFNSFIYGLVIWKLSYGIVHPNMVLENPLTLLYFNGGVVGLVLAAVFIVFYTYWHLKKEHISFDTYIRVATPIYFGYWIVFLLWKGSGFPEDRFIWLQAVVAVVFFIVSSRMKTTRKLWQLLISFHILVFIFSSISDMTKEATSQQAISNIGIDVGEIAPDFELMTLKGKKMKLSQFRGKKVILNFWASWCPPCRAEMPEMQRFYEQYGQHVAIVAVNLTNKEKNHQAVETFINEKGVSFDIMLDEQGTVSKTYEVITIPTSYIIDEQGVIRSKHVGPLSYDMMKRTVLSE
;
A
#
# COMPACT_ATOMS: atom_id res chain seq x y z
N MET A 1 -13.59 8.79 5.81
CA MET A 1 -13.32 7.35 5.58
C MET A 1 -11.81 7.19 5.60
N ILE A 2 -11.24 6.43 6.54
CA ILE A 2 -9.78 6.22 6.62
C ILE A 2 -9.41 5.31 5.45
N GLN A 3 -8.79 5.85 4.40
CA GLN A 3 -8.46 5.10 3.18
C GLN A 3 -6.97 4.77 3.10
N GLY A 4 -6.66 3.65 2.44
CA GLY A 4 -5.29 3.23 2.12
C GLY A 4 -4.39 3.02 3.34
N GLU A 5 -3.18 3.59 3.27
CA GLU A 5 -2.10 3.40 4.24
C GLU A 5 -2.43 3.87 5.67
N ASN A 6 -3.39 4.78 5.83
CA ASN A 6 -3.82 5.23 7.15
C ASN A 6 -4.60 4.16 7.92
N LEU A 7 -5.27 3.26 7.20
CA LEU A 7 -6.00 2.16 7.83
C LEU A 7 -5.02 1.15 8.41
N LEU A 8 -3.92 0.87 7.70
CA LEU A 8 -2.80 0.09 8.21
C LEU A 8 -2.15 0.75 9.43
N LEU A 9 -1.98 2.08 9.43
CA LEU A 9 -1.46 2.81 10.58
C LEU A 9 -2.36 2.64 11.80
N VAL A 10 -3.67 2.87 11.66
CA VAL A 10 -4.64 2.75 12.76
C VAL A 10 -4.71 1.32 13.26
N ALA A 11 -4.80 0.33 12.36
CA ALA A 11 -4.74 -1.08 12.73
C ALA A 11 -3.44 -1.40 13.49
N SER A 12 -2.30 -0.91 13.01
CA SER A 12 -1.01 -1.09 13.67
C SER A 12 -1.01 -0.50 15.07
N LEU A 13 -1.54 0.71 15.28
CA LEU A 13 -1.63 1.35 16.61
C LEU A 13 -2.55 0.59 17.57
N VAL A 14 -3.70 0.12 17.10
CA VAL A 14 -4.61 -0.71 17.91
C VAL A 14 -3.94 -2.02 18.31
N MET A 15 -3.30 -2.69 17.35
CA MET A 15 -2.57 -3.94 17.61
C MET A 15 -1.40 -3.73 18.56
N THR A 16 -0.73 -2.60 18.43
CA THR A 16 0.31 -2.16 19.35
C THR A 16 -0.26 -2.15 20.78
N TYR A 17 -1.35 -1.42 21.00
CA TYR A 17 -1.96 -1.41 22.32
C TYR A 17 -2.37 -2.81 22.85
N LEU A 18 -2.91 -3.68 21.99
CA LEU A 18 -3.28 -5.05 22.38
C LEU A 18 -2.07 -5.89 22.77
N PHE A 19 -0.97 -5.83 22.02
CA PHE A 19 0.24 -6.59 22.35
C PHE A 19 0.99 -6.02 23.55
N PHE A 20 0.83 -4.73 23.85
CA PHE A 20 1.30 -4.14 25.10
C PHE A 20 0.59 -4.81 26.28
N TYR A 21 -0.74 -4.86 26.22
CA TYR A 21 -1.54 -5.52 27.25
C TYR A 21 -1.19 -7.00 27.38
N TYR A 22 -1.07 -7.72 26.25
CA TYR A 22 -0.64 -9.12 26.24
C TYR A 22 0.72 -9.33 26.92
N GLY A 23 1.71 -8.49 26.61
CA GLY A 23 3.04 -8.61 27.22
C GLY A 23 3.02 -8.37 28.73
N VAL A 24 2.30 -7.36 29.21
CA VAL A 24 2.18 -7.06 30.65
C VAL A 24 1.42 -8.17 31.40
N PHE A 25 0.23 -8.55 30.92
CA PHE A 25 -0.68 -9.39 31.71
C PHE A 25 -0.51 -10.89 31.45
N VAL A 26 -0.16 -11.29 30.22
CA VAL A 26 -0.03 -12.70 29.85
C VAL A 26 1.42 -13.16 29.95
N LEU A 27 2.36 -12.43 29.34
CA LEU A 27 3.79 -12.78 29.43
C LEU A 27 4.41 -12.38 30.77
N LYS A 28 3.70 -11.61 31.61
CA LYS A 28 4.20 -11.05 32.87
C LYS A 28 5.51 -10.29 32.69
N ALA A 29 5.67 -9.63 31.54
CA ALA A 29 6.85 -8.84 31.24
C ALA A 29 6.85 -7.56 32.09
N GLU A 30 8.04 -7.13 32.49
CA GLU A 30 8.19 -5.89 33.24
C GLU A 30 7.73 -4.70 32.40
N ARG A 31 6.97 -3.79 33.02
CA ARG A 31 6.39 -2.63 32.33
C ARG A 31 7.45 -1.78 31.62
N ARG A 32 8.60 -1.54 32.24
CA ARG A 32 9.72 -0.79 31.64
C ARG A 32 10.22 -1.39 30.32
N MET A 33 10.17 -2.71 30.17
CA MET A 33 10.58 -3.39 28.94
C MET A 33 9.52 -3.27 27.85
N MET A 34 8.26 -3.36 28.24
CA MET A 34 7.13 -3.07 27.37
C MET A 34 7.22 -1.63 26.87
N ASP A 35 7.45 -0.65 27.74
CA ASP A 35 7.58 0.75 27.33
C ASP A 35 8.66 0.93 26.25
N VAL A 36 9.81 0.24 26.35
CA VAL A 36 10.86 0.29 25.31
C VAL A 36 10.39 -0.30 23.98
N ILE A 37 9.79 -1.50 23.97
CA ILE A 37 9.29 -2.14 22.75
C ILE A 37 8.26 -1.24 22.08
N PHE A 38 7.31 -0.74 22.86
CA PHE A 38 6.16 -0.01 22.38
C PHE A 38 6.50 1.39 21.89
N ASN A 39 7.28 2.14 22.66
CA ASN A 39 7.72 3.47 22.24
C ASN A 39 8.61 3.40 21.01
N SER A 40 9.52 2.41 20.93
CA SER A 40 10.36 2.23 19.74
C SER A 40 9.51 2.05 18.47
N PHE A 41 8.50 1.17 18.54
CA PHE A 41 7.62 0.88 17.42
C PHE A 41 6.73 2.08 17.06
N ILE A 42 6.10 2.73 18.04
CA ILE A 42 5.25 3.91 17.80
C ILE A 42 6.05 5.04 17.17
N TYR A 43 7.23 5.36 17.72
CA TYR A 43 8.08 6.40 17.14
C TYR A 43 8.57 6.02 15.75
N GLY A 44 8.91 4.74 15.52
CA GLY A 44 9.23 4.24 14.18
C GLY A 44 8.08 4.44 13.19
N LEU A 45 6.84 4.11 13.56
CA LEU A 45 5.66 4.34 12.73
C LEU A 45 5.43 5.83 12.44
N VAL A 46 5.59 6.70 13.44
CA VAL A 46 5.47 8.16 13.27
C VAL A 46 6.55 8.68 12.32
N ILE A 47 7.80 8.24 12.49
CA ILE A 47 8.91 8.60 11.59
C ILE A 47 8.62 8.13 10.18
N TRP A 48 8.22 6.88 9.99
CA TRP A 48 7.87 6.36 8.68
C TRP A 48 6.73 7.17 8.02
N LYS A 49 5.65 7.44 8.77
CA LYS A 49 4.52 8.21 8.25
C LYS A 49 4.89 9.65 7.89
N LEU A 50 5.60 10.36 8.78
CA LEU A 50 5.95 11.77 8.60
C LEU A 50 7.17 11.98 7.69
N SER A 51 7.95 10.94 7.41
CA SER A 51 9.11 11.04 6.53
C SER A 51 8.76 11.46 5.10
N TYR A 52 7.50 11.36 4.68
CA TYR A 52 7.05 11.93 3.40
C TYR A 52 7.41 13.42 3.27
N GLY A 53 7.30 14.20 4.34
CA GLY A 53 7.67 15.62 4.32
C GLY A 53 9.18 15.87 4.23
N ILE A 54 9.99 14.89 4.63
CA ILE A 54 11.45 14.96 4.50
C ILE A 54 11.86 14.57 3.07
N VAL A 55 11.22 13.54 2.51
CA VAL A 55 11.55 13.01 1.18
C VAL A 55 10.98 13.88 0.05
N HIS A 56 9.82 14.49 0.27
CA HIS A 56 9.10 15.30 -0.72
C HIS A 56 8.66 16.66 -0.15
N PRO A 57 9.61 17.52 0.28
CA PRO A 57 9.29 18.78 0.95
C PRO A 57 8.45 19.72 0.06
N ASN A 58 8.76 19.80 -1.23
CA ASN A 58 8.03 20.66 -2.17
C ASN A 58 6.56 20.25 -2.30
N MET A 59 6.27 18.94 -2.36
CA MET A 59 4.89 18.43 -2.47
C MET A 59 4.07 18.75 -1.23
N VAL A 60 4.70 18.70 -0.05
CA VAL A 60 4.04 19.07 1.21
C VAL A 60 3.81 20.56 1.33
N LEU A 61 4.74 21.39 0.84
CA LEU A 61 4.57 22.85 0.82
C LEU A 61 3.42 23.28 -0.09
N GLU A 62 3.28 22.64 -1.25
CA GLU A 62 2.18 22.93 -2.19
C GLU A 62 0.82 22.38 -1.71
N ASN A 63 0.82 21.23 -1.05
CA ASN A 63 -0.39 20.62 -0.51
C ASN A 63 -0.11 19.88 0.80
N PRO A 64 -0.27 20.53 1.96
CA PRO A 64 -0.01 19.91 3.27
C PRO A 64 -0.87 18.67 3.56
N LEU A 65 -2.02 18.51 2.88
CA LEU A 65 -2.88 17.34 3.03
C LEU A 65 -2.21 16.06 2.51
N THR A 66 -1.17 16.15 1.69
CA THR A 66 -0.40 14.98 1.21
C THR A 66 0.17 14.14 2.35
N LEU A 67 0.53 14.76 3.50
CA LEU A 67 0.97 14.04 4.70
C LEU A 67 -0.10 13.12 5.30
N LEU A 68 -1.37 13.44 5.07
CA LEU A 68 -2.46 12.55 5.47
C LEU A 68 -2.46 11.31 4.59
N TYR A 69 -2.20 11.42 3.29
CA TYR A 69 -2.40 10.33 2.35
C TYR A 69 -1.17 9.45 2.12
N PHE A 70 0.02 10.04 2.10
CA PHE A 70 1.25 9.34 1.74
C PHE A 70 2.18 9.11 2.94
N ASN A 71 3.18 8.26 2.77
CA ASN A 71 4.30 8.05 3.69
C ASN A 71 5.64 8.09 2.92
N GLY A 72 6.78 8.12 3.62
CA GLY A 72 8.08 8.24 2.97
C GLY A 72 8.60 6.99 2.26
N GLY A 73 7.74 6.01 1.99
CA GLY A 73 8.05 4.80 1.26
C GLY A 73 9.18 3.99 1.89
N VAL A 74 10.05 3.45 1.04
CA VAL A 74 11.20 2.63 1.47
C VAL A 74 12.20 3.46 2.26
N VAL A 75 12.45 4.72 1.87
CA VAL A 75 13.36 5.62 2.59
C VAL A 75 12.84 5.85 4.01
N GLY A 76 11.54 6.12 4.16
CA GLY A 76 10.89 6.26 5.44
C GLY A 76 11.01 5.01 6.32
N LEU A 77 10.85 3.82 5.73
CA LEU A 77 11.00 2.54 6.44
C LEU A 77 12.44 2.37 6.95
N VAL A 78 13.44 2.72 6.13
CA VAL A 78 14.86 2.67 6.53
C VAL A 78 15.12 3.64 7.69
N LEU A 79 14.62 4.88 7.61
CA LEU A 79 14.75 5.86 8.68
C LEU A 79 14.10 5.37 9.99
N ALA A 80 12.90 4.81 9.90
CA ALA A 80 12.21 4.21 11.04
C ALA A 80 12.98 3.04 11.65
N ALA A 81 13.51 2.13 10.82
CA ALA A 81 14.28 0.99 11.29
C ALA A 81 15.58 1.41 12.00
N VAL A 82 16.32 2.36 11.43
CA VAL A 82 17.53 2.94 12.05
C VAL A 82 17.20 3.57 13.40
N PHE A 83 16.12 4.34 13.47
CA PHE A 83 15.66 4.94 14.72
C PHE A 83 15.27 3.89 15.77
N ILE A 84 14.47 2.89 15.40
CA ILE A 84 14.07 1.79 16.30
C ILE A 84 15.30 1.13 16.90
N VAL A 85 16.27 0.75 16.07
CA VAL A 85 17.50 0.08 16.52
C VAL A 85 18.26 0.95 17.52
N PHE A 86 18.47 2.23 17.21
CA PHE A 86 19.21 3.14 18.08
C PHE A 86 18.45 3.42 19.40
N TYR A 87 17.15 3.70 19.31
CA TYR A 87 16.28 3.95 20.45
C TYR A 87 16.25 2.75 21.40
N THR A 88 16.02 1.55 20.86
CA THR A 88 16.01 0.31 21.64
C THR A 88 17.36 0.08 22.29
N TYR A 89 18.46 0.17 21.54
CA TYR A 89 19.80 -0.03 22.10
C TYR A 89 20.10 0.93 23.26
N TRP A 90 19.83 2.22 23.07
CA TRP A 90 20.08 3.24 24.09
C TRP A 90 19.23 3.01 25.35
N HIS A 91 17.95 2.72 25.19
CA HIS A 91 17.06 2.48 26.33
C HIS A 91 17.31 1.16 27.05
N LEU A 92 17.68 0.08 26.34
CA LEU A 92 18.08 -1.17 26.98
C LEU A 92 19.30 -0.96 27.89
N LYS A 93 20.28 -0.17 27.44
CA LYS A 93 21.45 0.18 28.24
C LYS A 93 21.08 1.06 29.44
N LYS A 94 20.21 2.06 29.24
CA LYS A 94 19.77 2.99 30.29
C LYS A 94 18.98 2.29 31.41
N GLU A 95 18.09 1.38 31.05
CA GLU A 95 17.22 0.65 31.98
C GLU A 95 17.88 -0.63 32.53
N HIS A 96 19.15 -0.89 32.19
CA HIS A 96 19.90 -2.10 32.54
C HIS A 96 19.19 -3.42 32.17
N ILE A 97 18.46 -3.42 31.05
CA ILE A 97 17.73 -4.59 30.56
C ILE A 97 18.67 -5.41 29.67
N SER A 98 18.83 -6.70 29.97
CA SER A 98 19.64 -7.58 29.13
C SER A 98 18.96 -7.82 27.76
N PHE A 99 19.77 -7.82 26.70
CA PHE A 99 19.29 -8.03 25.35
C PHE A 99 18.57 -9.38 25.19
N ASP A 100 19.04 -10.43 25.88
CA ASP A 100 18.36 -11.74 25.94
C ASP A 100 16.93 -11.65 26.49
N THR A 101 16.70 -10.82 27.49
CA THR A 101 15.37 -10.67 28.07
C THR A 101 14.47 -9.89 27.13
N TYR A 102 15.00 -8.84 26.49
CA TYR A 102 14.28 -8.12 25.44
C TYR A 102 13.85 -9.05 24.31
N ILE A 103 14.74 -9.86 23.75
CA ILE A 103 14.43 -10.78 22.64
C ILE A 103 13.34 -11.79 23.04
N ARG A 104 13.37 -12.32 24.27
CA ARG A 104 12.35 -13.26 24.76
C ARG A 104 10.95 -12.67 24.81
N VAL A 105 10.83 -11.37 25.10
CA VAL A 105 9.52 -10.69 25.16
C VAL A 105 9.11 -10.14 23.81
N ALA A 106 10.05 -9.60 23.03
CA ALA A 106 9.76 -9.01 21.72
C ALA A 106 9.38 -10.06 20.65
N THR A 107 9.96 -11.27 20.70
CA THR A 107 9.75 -12.29 19.66
C THR A 107 8.30 -12.77 19.55
N PRO A 108 7.59 -13.14 20.65
CA PRO A 108 6.18 -13.50 20.56
C PRO A 108 5.31 -12.33 20.08
N ILE A 109 5.60 -11.10 20.54
CA ILE A 109 4.89 -9.90 20.09
C ILE A 109 5.03 -9.74 18.58
N TYR A 110 6.25 -9.88 18.06
CA TYR A 110 6.54 -9.80 16.63
C TYR A 110 5.74 -10.81 15.79
N PHE A 111 5.67 -12.08 16.21
CA PHE A 111 4.84 -13.07 15.51
C PHE A 111 3.34 -12.74 15.60
N GLY A 112 2.91 -12.18 16.72
CA GLY A 112 1.56 -11.64 16.88
C GLY A 112 1.21 -10.58 15.84
N TYR A 113 2.11 -9.62 15.60
CA TYR A 113 1.93 -8.64 14.53
C TYR A 113 1.88 -9.27 13.14
N TRP A 114 2.73 -10.27 12.89
CA TRP A 114 2.74 -11.01 11.62
C TRP A 114 1.42 -11.71 11.32
N ILE A 115 0.78 -12.32 12.33
CA ILE A 115 -0.53 -12.95 12.17
C ILE A 115 -1.54 -11.92 11.67
N VAL A 116 -1.62 -10.77 12.35
CA VAL A 116 -2.60 -9.74 11.97
C VAL A 116 -2.30 -9.14 10.62
N PHE A 117 -1.03 -8.90 10.30
CA PHE A 117 -0.61 -8.46 8.98
C PHE A 117 -1.04 -9.43 7.87
N LEU A 118 -0.86 -10.74 8.09
CA LEU A 118 -1.25 -11.77 7.12
C LEU A 118 -2.76 -11.91 6.99
N LEU A 119 -3.51 -11.81 8.10
CA LEU A 119 -4.98 -11.78 8.07
C LEU A 119 -5.51 -10.57 7.30
N TRP A 120 -4.89 -9.40 7.50
CA TRP A 120 -5.20 -8.19 6.74
C TRP A 120 -4.91 -8.36 5.25
N LYS A 121 -3.75 -8.94 4.90
CA LYS A 121 -3.40 -9.21 3.51
C LYS A 121 -4.36 -10.22 2.88
N GLY A 122 -4.73 -11.26 3.64
CA GLY A 122 -5.64 -12.33 3.19
C GLY A 122 -7.07 -11.85 2.95
N SER A 123 -7.56 -10.86 3.72
CA SER A 123 -8.88 -10.26 3.43
C SER A 123 -8.91 -9.46 2.12
N GLY A 124 -7.77 -8.91 1.69
CA GLY A 124 -7.63 -8.25 0.40
C GLY A 124 -7.46 -9.21 -0.79
N PHE A 125 -6.94 -10.42 -0.54
CA PHE A 125 -6.69 -11.45 -1.57
C PHE A 125 -7.18 -12.82 -1.07
N PRO A 126 -8.50 -13.02 -0.93
CA PRO A 126 -9.05 -14.21 -0.27
C PRO A 126 -8.69 -15.52 -0.97
N GLU A 127 -8.52 -15.50 -2.29
CA GLU A 127 -8.17 -16.68 -3.11
C GLU A 127 -6.69 -17.08 -3.02
N ASP A 128 -5.83 -16.23 -2.44
CA ASP A 128 -4.39 -16.55 -2.31
C ASP A 128 -4.16 -17.49 -1.10
N ARG A 129 -4.33 -18.79 -1.35
CA ARG A 129 -4.13 -19.87 -0.37
C ARG A 129 -2.77 -19.82 0.35
N PHE A 130 -1.72 -19.24 -0.26
CA PHE A 130 -0.41 -19.14 0.37
C PHE A 130 -0.38 -18.11 1.50
N ILE A 131 -1.17 -17.04 1.42
CA ILE A 131 -1.28 -16.04 2.49
C ILE A 131 -1.90 -16.68 3.74
N TRP A 132 -2.96 -17.47 3.57
CA TRP A 132 -3.60 -18.17 4.68
C TRP A 132 -2.69 -19.24 5.30
N LEU A 133 -1.92 -19.95 4.47
CA LEU A 133 -0.92 -20.90 4.96
C LEU A 133 0.16 -20.20 5.80
N GLN A 134 0.67 -19.05 5.34
CA GLN A 134 1.60 -18.23 6.12
C GLN A 134 0.98 -17.77 7.45
N ALA A 135 -0.31 -17.41 7.46
CA ALA A 135 -0.99 -16.99 8.69
C ALA A 135 -1.04 -18.12 9.73
N VAL A 136 -1.36 -19.35 9.29
CA VAL A 136 -1.31 -20.55 10.14
C VAL A 136 0.09 -20.80 10.67
N VAL A 137 1.11 -20.69 9.82
CA VAL A 137 2.52 -20.80 10.23
C VAL A 137 2.85 -19.73 11.28
N ALA A 138 2.45 -18.47 11.10
CA ALA A 138 2.69 -17.41 12.07
C ALA A 138 2.02 -17.71 13.43
N VAL A 139 0.82 -18.30 13.46
CA VAL A 139 0.15 -18.75 14.70
C VAL A 139 0.96 -19.83 15.41
N VAL A 140 1.47 -20.83 14.69
CA VAL A 140 2.31 -21.88 15.28
C VAL A 140 3.57 -21.26 15.89
N PHE A 141 4.25 -20.37 15.16
CA PHE A 141 5.46 -19.70 15.63
C PHE A 141 5.19 -18.78 16.83
N PHE A 142 4.04 -18.10 16.88
CA PHE A 142 3.58 -17.34 18.04
C PHE A 142 3.42 -18.23 19.28
N ILE A 143 2.69 -19.35 19.16
CA ILE A 143 2.47 -20.27 20.28
C ILE A 143 3.80 -20.85 20.78
N VAL A 144 4.64 -21.32 19.86
CA VAL A 144 5.93 -21.93 20.20
C VAL A 144 6.86 -20.90 20.87
N SER A 145 7.00 -19.71 20.29
CA SER A 145 7.87 -18.66 20.86
C SER A 145 7.44 -18.20 22.24
N SER A 146 6.13 -18.10 22.52
CA SER A 146 5.59 -17.71 23.83
C SER A 146 5.95 -18.67 24.97
N ARG A 147 6.29 -19.93 24.66
CA ARG A 147 6.63 -20.97 25.64
C ARG A 147 8.13 -21.17 25.82
N MET A 148 8.95 -20.57 24.97
CA MET A 148 10.38 -20.82 24.92
C MET A 148 11.18 -19.91 25.85
N LYS A 149 12.10 -20.52 26.60
CA LYS A 149 12.95 -19.81 27.58
C LYS A 149 14.37 -19.52 27.09
N THR A 150 14.79 -20.13 25.98
CA THR A 150 16.17 -20.07 25.46
C THR A 150 16.28 -19.14 24.26
N THR A 151 17.06 -18.07 24.36
CA THR A 151 17.24 -17.06 23.29
C THR A 151 17.78 -17.67 21.99
N ARG A 152 18.77 -18.58 22.06
CA ARG A 152 19.34 -19.22 20.87
C ARG A 152 18.30 -19.93 20.01
N LYS A 153 17.34 -20.61 20.63
CA LYS A 153 16.27 -21.30 19.90
C LYS A 153 15.24 -20.31 19.33
N LEU A 154 15.02 -19.16 19.98
CA LEU A 154 14.17 -18.08 19.42
C LEU A 154 14.77 -17.49 18.15
N TRP A 155 16.09 -17.28 18.11
CA TRP A 155 16.78 -16.86 16.89
C TRP A 155 16.62 -17.85 15.74
N GLN A 156 16.75 -19.15 16.03
CA GLN A 156 16.52 -20.20 15.03
C GLN A 156 15.10 -20.16 14.47
N LEU A 157 14.09 -19.88 15.31
CA LEU A 157 12.71 -19.72 14.86
C LEU A 157 12.51 -18.45 14.02
N LEU A 158 13.08 -17.31 14.41
CA LEU A 158 12.97 -16.10 13.61
C LEU A 158 13.54 -16.31 12.20
N ILE A 159 14.71 -16.95 12.11
CA ILE A 159 15.36 -17.27 10.83
C ILE A 159 14.50 -18.25 10.02
N SER A 160 14.05 -19.36 10.63
CA SER A 160 13.27 -20.36 9.89
C SER A 160 11.93 -19.81 9.41
N PHE A 161 11.28 -18.94 10.19
CA PHE A 161 10.05 -18.26 9.78
C PHE A 161 10.26 -17.44 8.50
N HIS A 162 11.31 -16.61 8.44
CA HIS A 162 11.56 -15.76 7.27
C HIS A 162 11.95 -16.56 6.04
N ILE A 163 12.69 -17.66 6.23
CA ILE A 163 13.00 -18.59 5.14
C ILE A 163 11.69 -19.19 4.59
N LEU A 164 10.78 -19.64 5.46
CA LEU A 164 9.48 -20.18 5.03
C LEU A 164 8.63 -19.13 4.32
N VAL A 165 8.54 -17.92 4.86
CA VAL A 165 7.80 -16.81 4.25
C VAL A 165 8.34 -16.53 2.85
N PHE A 166 9.67 -16.43 2.70
CA PHE A 166 10.34 -16.21 1.42
C PHE A 166 10.04 -17.32 0.40
N ILE A 167 10.17 -18.59 0.82
CA ILE A 167 9.86 -19.75 -0.03
C ILE A 167 8.40 -19.70 -0.49
N PHE A 168 7.45 -19.45 0.41
CA PHE A 168 6.04 -19.37 0.06
C PHE A 168 5.75 -18.22 -0.91
N SER A 169 6.36 -17.04 -0.74
CA SER A 169 6.21 -15.94 -1.69
C SER A 169 6.76 -16.29 -3.07
N SER A 170 7.95 -16.90 -3.14
CA SER A 170 8.53 -17.28 -4.43
C SER A 170 7.67 -18.32 -5.15
N ILE A 171 7.13 -19.30 -4.42
CA ILE A 171 6.20 -20.29 -5.00
C ILE A 171 4.91 -19.61 -5.48
N SER A 172 4.36 -18.68 -4.69
CA SER A 172 3.13 -17.98 -5.09
C SER A 172 3.33 -17.20 -6.39
N ASP A 173 4.46 -16.52 -6.54
CA ASP A 173 4.77 -15.70 -7.71
C ASP A 173 4.91 -16.58 -8.97
N MET A 174 5.63 -17.71 -8.86
CA MET A 174 5.73 -18.69 -9.95
C MET A 174 4.37 -19.25 -10.38
N THR A 175 3.47 -19.53 -9.43
CA THR A 175 2.12 -20.02 -9.78
C THR A 175 1.26 -18.96 -10.45
N LYS A 176 1.42 -17.67 -10.08
CA LYS A 176 0.69 -16.56 -10.69
C LYS A 176 1.14 -16.33 -12.13
N GLU A 177 2.44 -16.37 -12.40
CA GLU A 177 2.98 -16.27 -13.77
C GLU A 177 2.48 -17.40 -14.68
N ALA A 178 2.49 -18.65 -14.20
CA ALA A 178 2.01 -19.79 -14.98
C ALA A 178 0.50 -19.72 -15.28
N THR A 179 -0.30 -19.21 -14.35
CA THR A 179 -1.77 -19.07 -14.52
C THR A 179 -2.13 -17.91 -15.44
N SER A 180 -1.35 -16.81 -15.39
CA SER A 180 -1.50 -15.62 -16.25
C SER A 180 -1.42 -15.94 -17.74
N GLN A 181 -0.60 -16.94 -18.13
CA GLN A 181 -0.44 -17.34 -19.54
C GLN A 181 -1.57 -18.21 -20.08
N GLN A 182 -2.48 -18.71 -19.22
CA GLN A 182 -3.51 -19.69 -19.61
C GLN A 182 -4.95 -19.17 -19.39
N ALA A 183 -5.13 -17.94 -18.94
CA ALA A 183 -6.45 -17.35 -18.75
C ALA A 183 -7.14 -17.08 -20.11
N ILE A 184 -8.24 -17.78 -20.36
CA ILE A 184 -9.30 -17.30 -21.26
C ILE A 184 -9.87 -16.05 -20.58
N SER A 185 -9.39 -14.87 -20.96
CA SER A 185 -9.70 -13.64 -20.25
C SER A 185 -11.13 -13.21 -20.58
N ASN A 186 -12.05 -13.46 -19.65
CA ASN A 186 -13.37 -12.84 -19.68
C ASN A 186 -13.22 -11.31 -19.59
N ILE A 187 -14.21 -10.58 -20.10
CA ILE A 187 -14.27 -9.12 -19.95
C ILE A 187 -14.90 -8.82 -18.59
N GLY A 188 -14.21 -8.06 -17.76
CA GLY A 188 -14.66 -7.73 -16.41
C GLY A 188 -13.65 -6.86 -15.66
N ILE A 189 -13.95 -6.55 -14.40
CA ILE A 189 -13.23 -5.54 -13.61
C ILE A 189 -12.30 -6.16 -12.55
N ASP A 190 -12.20 -7.49 -12.50
CA ASP A 190 -11.36 -8.21 -11.56
C ASP A 190 -9.94 -8.43 -12.09
N VAL A 191 -9.01 -8.68 -11.17
CA VAL A 191 -7.61 -8.97 -11.53
C VAL A 191 -7.54 -10.27 -12.33
N GLY A 192 -6.89 -10.21 -13.50
CA GLY A 192 -6.79 -11.30 -14.47
C GLY A 192 -7.81 -11.23 -15.61
N GLU A 193 -8.76 -10.31 -15.57
CA GLU A 193 -9.77 -10.10 -16.62
C GLU A 193 -9.37 -9.00 -17.62
N ILE A 194 -9.92 -9.03 -18.83
CA ILE A 194 -9.78 -7.91 -19.78
C ILE A 194 -10.61 -6.73 -19.30
N ALA A 195 -9.96 -5.58 -19.14
CA ALA A 195 -10.61 -4.33 -18.78
C ALA A 195 -11.71 -3.95 -19.81
N PRO A 196 -12.95 -3.62 -19.38
CA PRO A 196 -14.03 -3.25 -20.28
C PRO A 196 -13.66 -2.04 -21.13
N ASP A 197 -13.77 -2.16 -22.45
CA ASP A 197 -13.47 -1.04 -23.35
C ASP A 197 -14.54 0.05 -23.27
N PHE A 198 -14.15 1.29 -23.54
CA PHE A 198 -15.04 2.44 -23.59
C PHE A 198 -14.47 3.53 -24.51
N GLU A 199 -15.33 4.45 -24.93
CA GLU A 199 -14.97 5.66 -25.67
C GLU A 199 -15.51 6.87 -24.93
N LEU A 200 -14.65 7.87 -24.68
CA LEU A 200 -15.05 9.14 -24.08
C LEU A 200 -14.45 10.32 -24.87
N MET A 201 -15.06 11.48 -24.71
CA MET A 201 -14.49 12.76 -25.15
C MET A 201 -13.43 13.20 -24.14
N THR A 202 -12.30 13.71 -24.63
CA THR A 202 -11.30 14.37 -23.79
C THR A 202 -11.67 15.83 -23.56
N LEU A 203 -11.06 16.44 -22.54
CA LEU A 203 -11.18 17.87 -22.27
C LEU A 203 -10.74 18.74 -23.48
N LYS A 204 -9.86 18.21 -24.34
CA LYS A 204 -9.40 18.87 -25.57
C LYS A 204 -10.33 18.63 -26.77
N GLY A 205 -11.50 18.02 -26.58
CA GLY A 205 -12.48 17.74 -27.64
C GLY A 205 -12.12 16.57 -28.56
N LYS A 206 -11.18 15.70 -28.17
CA LYS A 206 -10.79 14.51 -28.95
C LYS A 206 -11.52 13.28 -28.43
N LYS A 207 -12.01 12.40 -29.32
CA LYS A 207 -12.48 11.06 -28.93
C LYS A 207 -11.30 10.14 -28.65
N MET A 208 -11.35 9.43 -27.53
CA MET A 208 -10.30 8.50 -27.13
C MET A 208 -10.94 7.22 -26.56
N LYS A 209 -10.36 6.07 -26.93
CA LYS A 209 -10.81 4.76 -26.45
C LYS A 209 -9.73 4.10 -25.60
N LEU A 210 -10.13 3.32 -24.60
CA LEU A 210 -9.17 2.57 -23.79
C LEU A 210 -8.37 1.57 -24.64
N SER A 211 -9.03 0.90 -25.59
CA SER A 211 -8.39 -0.05 -26.52
C SER A 211 -7.31 0.56 -27.43
N GLN A 212 -7.24 1.89 -27.57
CA GLN A 212 -6.16 2.56 -28.32
C GLN A 212 -4.79 2.40 -27.65
N PHE A 213 -4.76 2.04 -26.37
CA PHE A 213 -3.53 1.88 -25.59
C PHE A 213 -3.02 0.45 -25.52
N ARG A 214 -3.63 -0.50 -26.24
CA ARG A 214 -3.10 -1.86 -26.37
C ARG A 214 -1.65 -1.82 -26.88
N GLY A 215 -0.80 -2.69 -26.34
CA GLY A 215 0.64 -2.66 -26.55
C GLY A 215 1.41 -1.73 -25.60
N LYS A 216 0.71 -1.01 -24.72
CA LYS A 216 1.30 -0.24 -23.62
C LYS A 216 0.62 -0.60 -22.30
N LYS A 217 1.37 -0.48 -21.20
CA LYS A 217 0.77 -0.50 -19.86
C LYS A 217 -0.07 0.75 -19.64
N VAL A 218 -1.18 0.61 -18.94
CA VAL A 218 -2.13 1.70 -18.68
C VAL A 218 -2.39 1.85 -17.19
N ILE A 219 -2.31 3.09 -16.70
CA ILE A 219 -2.91 3.50 -15.43
C ILE A 219 -4.26 4.13 -15.75
N LEU A 220 -5.35 3.38 -15.55
CA LEU A 220 -6.71 3.88 -15.67
C LEU A 220 -7.15 4.44 -14.31
N ASN A 221 -7.24 5.76 -14.19
CA ASN A 221 -7.55 6.45 -12.94
C ASN A 221 -8.91 7.15 -13.01
N PHE A 222 -9.74 6.95 -12.00
CA PHE A 222 -11.03 7.63 -11.84
C PHE A 222 -10.96 8.67 -10.74
N TRP A 223 -11.31 9.92 -11.06
CA TRP A 223 -11.08 11.06 -10.16
C TRP A 223 -12.09 12.19 -10.31
N ALA A 224 -12.04 13.18 -9.41
CA ALA A 224 -12.79 14.43 -9.51
C ALA A 224 -12.00 15.62 -8.92
N SER A 225 -12.20 16.81 -9.46
CA SER A 225 -11.48 18.06 -9.13
C SER A 225 -11.69 18.52 -7.69
N TRP A 226 -12.88 18.27 -7.14
CA TRP A 226 -13.23 18.61 -5.76
C TRP A 226 -12.73 17.59 -4.74
N CYS A 227 -12.27 16.41 -5.18
CA CYS A 227 -11.93 15.30 -4.29
C CYS A 227 -10.52 15.47 -3.69
N PRO A 228 -10.38 15.70 -2.37
CA PRO A 228 -9.08 15.99 -1.75
C PRO A 228 -7.97 14.94 -2.01
N PRO A 229 -8.20 13.62 -1.88
CA PRO A 229 -7.17 12.64 -2.21
C PRO A 229 -6.81 12.62 -3.71
N CYS A 230 -7.77 12.86 -4.62
CA CYS A 230 -7.46 13.00 -6.06
C CYS A 230 -6.53 14.21 -6.31
N ARG A 231 -6.80 15.33 -5.64
CA ARG A 231 -5.97 16.54 -5.74
C ARG A 231 -4.55 16.33 -5.20
N ALA A 232 -4.37 15.42 -4.24
CA ALA A 232 -3.06 15.02 -3.73
C ALA A 232 -2.32 14.05 -4.67
N GLU A 233 -3.04 13.17 -5.38
CA GLU A 233 -2.50 12.21 -6.35
C GLU A 233 -2.06 12.87 -7.67
N MET A 234 -2.79 13.86 -8.17
CA MET A 234 -2.57 14.44 -9.50
C MET A 234 -1.14 14.98 -9.74
N PRO A 235 -0.51 15.73 -8.81
CA PRO A 235 0.89 16.14 -8.96
C PRO A 235 1.88 14.96 -9.00
N GLU A 236 1.64 13.91 -8.20
CA GLU A 236 2.45 12.69 -8.22
C GLU A 236 2.32 11.97 -9.58
N MET A 237 1.10 11.95 -10.14
CA MET A 237 0.79 11.34 -11.43
C MET A 237 1.41 12.13 -12.59
N GLN A 238 1.41 13.46 -12.53
CA GLN A 238 2.09 14.33 -13.49
C GLN A 238 3.61 14.09 -13.48
N ARG A 239 4.22 13.99 -12.30
CA ARG A 239 5.65 13.65 -12.17
C ARG A 239 5.97 12.27 -12.75
N PHE A 240 5.09 11.29 -12.53
CA PHE A 240 5.24 9.96 -13.15
C PHE A 240 5.12 10.04 -14.68
N TYR A 241 4.14 10.79 -15.20
CA TYR A 241 3.91 10.98 -16.62
C TYR A 241 5.13 11.61 -17.33
N GLU A 242 5.76 12.61 -16.73
CA GLU A 242 6.96 13.25 -17.28
C GLU A 242 8.12 12.26 -17.50
N GLN A 243 8.23 11.24 -16.64
CA GLN A 243 9.32 10.28 -16.70
C GLN A 243 8.98 9.02 -17.49
N TYR A 244 7.73 8.55 -17.43
CA TYR A 244 7.33 7.24 -17.97
C TYR A 244 6.22 7.32 -19.04
N GLY A 245 5.67 8.50 -19.35
CA GLY A 245 4.53 8.68 -20.26
C GLY A 245 4.75 8.18 -21.69
N GLN A 246 6.01 7.97 -22.09
CA GLN A 246 6.34 7.34 -23.38
C GLN A 246 6.04 5.83 -23.39
N HIS A 247 6.25 5.16 -22.27
CA HIS A 247 6.13 3.71 -22.09
C HIS A 247 4.82 3.30 -21.42
N VAL A 248 4.26 4.18 -20.58
CA VAL A 248 3.04 3.95 -19.80
C VAL A 248 2.03 5.01 -20.16
N ALA A 249 0.82 4.59 -20.54
CA ALA A 249 -0.29 5.50 -20.76
C ALA A 249 -1.01 5.81 -19.44
N ILE A 250 -1.31 7.09 -19.22
CA ILE A 250 -2.21 7.50 -18.14
C ILE A 250 -3.55 7.84 -18.76
N VAL A 251 -4.57 7.08 -18.39
CA VAL A 251 -5.96 7.29 -18.79
C VAL A 251 -6.72 7.80 -17.58
N ALA A 252 -6.77 9.12 -17.42
CA ALA A 252 -7.45 9.76 -16.31
C ALA A 252 -8.89 10.10 -16.70
N VAL A 253 -9.85 9.35 -16.17
CA VAL A 253 -11.29 9.53 -16.35
C VAL A 253 -11.82 10.41 -15.22
N ASN A 254 -12.21 11.63 -15.57
CA ASN A 254 -12.91 12.54 -14.67
C ASN A 254 -14.38 12.14 -14.55
N LEU A 255 -14.89 12.06 -13.33
CA LEU A 255 -16.31 11.81 -13.05
C LEU A 255 -17.14 13.08 -13.29
N THR A 256 -17.23 13.51 -14.54
CA THR A 256 -17.75 14.82 -14.93
C THR A 256 -19.22 15.01 -14.54
N ASN A 257 -20.02 13.94 -14.53
CA ASN A 257 -21.38 13.97 -14.01
C ASN A 257 -21.49 14.30 -12.51
N LYS A 258 -20.39 14.20 -11.76
CA LYS A 258 -20.26 14.55 -10.34
C LYS A 258 -19.47 15.84 -10.11
N GLU A 259 -19.04 16.52 -11.16
CA GLU A 259 -18.37 17.82 -11.06
C GLU A 259 -19.37 18.96 -10.84
N LYS A 260 -18.87 20.08 -10.33
CA LYS A 260 -19.70 21.30 -10.22
C LYS A 260 -20.09 21.84 -11.60
N ASN A 261 -19.16 21.79 -12.55
CA ASN A 261 -19.31 22.13 -13.96
C ASN A 261 -18.02 21.76 -14.73
N HIS A 262 -18.04 21.81 -16.06
CA HIS A 262 -16.87 21.50 -16.89
C HIS A 262 -15.68 22.44 -16.63
N GLN A 263 -15.94 23.72 -16.34
CA GLN A 263 -14.91 24.71 -16.06
C GLN A 263 -14.07 24.34 -14.82
N ALA A 264 -14.67 23.70 -13.82
CA ALA A 264 -13.96 23.27 -12.61
C ALA A 264 -12.81 22.29 -12.92
N VAL A 265 -13.03 21.39 -13.88
CA VAL A 265 -12.01 20.43 -14.33
C VAL A 265 -10.87 21.18 -15.02
N GLU A 266 -11.19 22.06 -15.96
CA GLU A 266 -10.20 22.83 -16.71
C GLU A 266 -9.36 23.73 -15.79
N THR A 267 -10.01 24.46 -14.89
CA THR A 267 -9.32 25.31 -13.90
C THR A 267 -8.36 24.49 -13.06
N PHE A 268 -8.80 23.33 -12.55
CA PHE A 268 -7.93 22.48 -11.73
C PHE A 268 -6.73 21.95 -12.49
N ILE A 269 -6.93 21.48 -13.73
CA ILE A 269 -5.86 20.95 -14.58
C ILE A 269 -4.82 22.02 -14.90
N ASN A 270 -5.26 23.24 -15.20
CA ASN A 270 -4.39 24.38 -15.45
C ASN A 270 -3.63 24.81 -14.17
N GLU A 271 -4.31 24.89 -13.03
CA GLU A 271 -3.70 25.23 -11.73
C GLU A 271 -2.63 24.22 -11.29
N LYS A 272 -2.82 22.94 -11.63
CA LYS A 272 -1.89 21.86 -11.25
C LYS A 272 -0.89 21.48 -12.33
N GLY A 273 -0.93 22.13 -13.48
CA GLY A 273 0.00 21.85 -14.59
C GLY A 273 -0.11 20.42 -15.12
N VAL A 274 -1.30 19.82 -15.08
CA VAL A 274 -1.51 18.46 -15.59
C VAL A 274 -1.49 18.48 -17.12
N SER A 275 -0.65 17.62 -17.70
CA SER A 275 -0.34 17.66 -19.14
C SER A 275 -0.82 16.44 -19.94
N PHE A 276 -1.13 15.33 -19.26
CA PHE A 276 -1.73 14.16 -19.88
C PHE A 276 -3.22 14.39 -20.20
N ASP A 277 -3.76 13.62 -21.14
CA ASP A 277 -5.14 13.78 -21.59
C ASP A 277 -6.14 13.31 -20.52
N ILE A 278 -7.15 14.15 -20.26
CA ILE A 278 -8.26 13.84 -19.34
C ILE A 278 -9.48 13.47 -20.15
N MET A 279 -10.06 12.30 -19.88
CA MET A 279 -11.34 11.84 -20.43
C MET A 279 -12.50 12.27 -19.52
N LEU A 280 -13.64 12.63 -20.12
CA LEU A 280 -14.81 13.16 -19.40
C LEU A 280 -15.94 12.12 -19.39
N ASP A 281 -16.25 11.56 -18.23
CA ASP A 281 -17.41 10.66 -18.03
C ASP A 281 -18.67 11.48 -17.71
N GLU A 282 -19.16 12.20 -18.71
CA GLU A 282 -20.31 13.12 -18.60
C GLU A 282 -21.62 12.41 -18.23
N GLN A 283 -21.78 11.15 -18.63
CA GLN A 283 -22.98 10.36 -18.37
C GLN A 283 -22.83 9.42 -17.15
N GLY A 284 -21.63 9.28 -16.61
CA GLY A 284 -21.34 8.34 -15.51
C GLY A 284 -21.38 6.87 -15.93
N THR A 285 -21.35 6.58 -17.23
CA THR A 285 -21.50 5.21 -17.74
C THR A 285 -20.25 4.40 -17.49
N VAL A 286 -19.07 4.99 -17.70
CA VAL A 286 -17.80 4.29 -17.53
C VAL A 286 -17.53 4.02 -16.06
N SER A 287 -17.71 5.01 -15.20
CA SER A 287 -17.57 4.85 -13.74
C SER A 287 -18.57 3.85 -13.16
N LYS A 288 -19.77 3.72 -13.74
CA LYS A 288 -20.73 2.67 -13.38
C LYS A 288 -20.25 1.28 -13.84
N THR A 289 -19.78 1.14 -15.08
CA THR A 289 -19.23 -0.12 -15.61
C THR A 289 -18.03 -0.61 -14.79
N TYR A 290 -17.18 0.31 -14.34
CA TYR A 290 -16.02 0.01 -13.49
C TYR A 290 -16.35 -0.05 -11.98
N GLU A 291 -17.63 0.03 -11.62
CA GLU A 291 -18.16 0.01 -10.25
C GLU A 291 -17.40 0.96 -9.29
N VAL A 292 -17.13 2.17 -9.76
CA VAL A 292 -16.36 3.18 -9.02
C VAL A 292 -17.23 3.82 -7.95
N ILE A 293 -17.18 3.23 -6.75
CA ILE A 293 -17.88 3.74 -5.56
C ILE A 293 -17.04 4.82 -4.85
N THR A 294 -15.71 4.64 -4.85
CA THR A 294 -14.75 5.51 -4.14
C THR A 294 -13.75 6.11 -5.10
N ILE A 295 -13.36 7.38 -4.88
CA ILE A 295 -12.31 8.04 -5.66
C ILE A 295 -11.16 8.56 -4.77
N PRO A 296 -9.91 8.54 -5.27
CA PRO A 296 -9.54 7.95 -6.57
C PRO A 296 -9.57 6.42 -6.54
N THR A 297 -9.84 5.83 -7.71
CA THR A 297 -9.67 4.39 -7.94
C THR A 297 -8.84 4.22 -9.22
N SER A 298 -7.78 3.42 -9.14
CA SER A 298 -6.84 3.19 -10.24
C SER A 298 -6.79 1.71 -10.59
N TYR A 299 -6.85 1.39 -11.87
CA TYR A 299 -6.61 0.05 -12.43
C TYR A 299 -5.29 0.07 -13.19
N ILE A 300 -4.43 -0.90 -12.94
CA ILE A 300 -3.19 -1.11 -13.68
C ILE A 300 -3.46 -2.22 -14.68
N ILE A 301 -3.32 -1.89 -15.96
CA ILE A 301 -3.67 -2.73 -17.09
C ILE A 301 -2.40 -3.00 -17.90
N ASP A 302 -2.16 -4.24 -18.27
CA ASP A 302 -0.99 -4.61 -19.09
C ASP A 302 -1.18 -4.30 -20.58
N GLU A 303 -0.16 -4.63 -21.38
CA GLU A 303 -0.14 -4.42 -22.82
C GLU A 303 -1.24 -5.20 -23.58
N GLN A 304 -1.72 -6.32 -23.02
CA GLN A 304 -2.80 -7.13 -23.60
C GLN A 304 -4.19 -6.61 -23.22
N GLY A 305 -4.27 -5.72 -22.23
CA GLY A 305 -5.51 -5.17 -21.72
C GLY A 305 -6.06 -5.86 -20.50
N VAL A 306 -5.27 -6.71 -19.85
CA VAL A 306 -5.64 -7.46 -18.66
C VAL A 306 -5.36 -6.61 -17.43
N ILE A 307 -6.32 -6.57 -16.49
CA ILE A 307 -6.17 -5.89 -15.21
C ILE A 307 -5.19 -6.70 -14.35
N ARG A 308 -4.06 -6.10 -14.01
CA ARG A 308 -3.03 -6.70 -13.14
C ARG A 308 -3.21 -6.29 -11.69
N SER A 309 -3.72 -5.09 -11.44
CA SER A 309 -4.09 -4.67 -10.09
C SER A 309 -5.16 -3.58 -10.09
N LYS A 310 -5.87 -3.52 -8.96
CA LYS A 310 -6.86 -2.48 -8.64
C LYS A 310 -6.46 -1.83 -7.32
N HIS A 311 -6.47 -0.50 -7.28
CA HIS A 311 -6.10 0.29 -6.12
C HIS A 311 -7.19 1.31 -5.81
N VAL A 312 -7.62 1.37 -4.54
CA VAL A 312 -8.60 2.35 -4.05
C VAL A 312 -7.90 3.28 -3.07
N GLY A 313 -7.94 4.58 -3.36
CA GLY A 313 -7.15 5.60 -2.68
C GLY A 313 -6.06 6.19 -3.59
N PRO A 314 -5.39 7.26 -3.14
CA PRO A 314 -4.41 7.97 -3.96
C PRO A 314 -3.11 7.18 -4.09
N LEU A 315 -2.52 7.18 -5.29
CA LEU A 315 -1.20 6.64 -5.57
C LEU A 315 -0.12 7.72 -5.48
N SER A 316 0.96 7.44 -4.74
CA SER A 316 2.20 8.23 -4.86
C SER A 316 3.00 7.81 -6.09
N TYR A 317 3.97 8.64 -6.49
CA TYR A 317 4.92 8.34 -7.56
C TYR A 317 5.60 6.98 -7.36
N ASP A 318 6.06 6.70 -6.13
CA ASP A 318 6.73 5.44 -5.82
C ASP A 318 5.78 4.24 -5.89
N MET A 319 4.51 4.43 -5.53
CA MET A 319 3.49 3.39 -5.69
C MET A 319 3.23 3.11 -7.16
N MET A 320 3.02 4.14 -8.00
CA MET A 320 2.85 3.97 -9.45
C MET A 320 4.05 3.26 -10.06
N LYS A 321 5.26 3.68 -9.72
CA LYS A 321 6.49 3.05 -10.18
C LYS A 321 6.56 1.57 -9.79
N ARG A 322 6.28 1.23 -8.53
CA ARG A 322 6.27 -0.17 -8.08
C ARG A 322 5.24 -0.97 -8.84
N THR A 323 3.98 -0.55 -8.85
CA THR A 323 2.87 -1.35 -9.37
C THR A 323 2.89 -1.49 -10.89
N VAL A 324 3.37 -0.48 -11.64
CA VAL A 324 3.38 -0.53 -13.12
C VAL A 324 4.63 -1.22 -13.67
N LEU A 325 5.78 -1.04 -13.01
CA LEU A 325 7.05 -1.58 -13.51
C LEU A 325 7.37 -2.99 -12.98
N SER A 326 6.65 -3.49 -11.97
CA SER A 326 6.83 -4.85 -11.44
C SER A 326 6.04 -5.93 -12.17
N GLU A 327 4.97 -5.55 -12.87
CA GLU A 327 4.12 -6.44 -13.70
C GLU A 327 4.67 -6.57 -15.12
#